data_AF-C8WA65-F1
#
_entry.id   AF-C8WA65-F1
#
_cell.length_a   1.000
_cell.length_b   1.000
_cell.length_c   1.000
_cell.angle_alpha   90.00
_cell.angle_beta   90.00
_cell.angle_gamma   90.00
#
_symmetry.space_group_name_H-M   'P 1'
#
loop_
_entity.id
_entity.type
_entity.pdbx_description
1 polymer ?
#
loop_
_entity_poly.entity_id
_entity_poly.type
_entity_poly.pdbx_seq_one_letter_code
_entity_poly.pdbx_strand_id
1 'polypeptide(L)' 'MAVSKAQKKATAAYIKRSVKIKQLRFYPGEYELYEWVNKQEKQNAYIKELIRKDMENSRK' A
#
# COMPACT_ATOMS: atom_id res chain seq x y z
N MET A 1 -23.32 -8.92 5.57
CA MET A 1 -22.89 -9.98 6.51
C MET A 1 -21.96 -9.38 7.55
N ALA A 2 -22.26 -9.51 8.84
CA ALA A 2 -21.41 -9.00 9.91
C ALA A 2 -20.24 -9.96 10.17
N VAL A 3 -19.00 -9.45 10.08
CA VAL A 3 -17.77 -10.24 10.28
C VAL A 3 -17.65 -10.65 11.74
N SER A 4 -17.51 -11.95 12.02
CA SER A 4 -17.46 -12.47 13.39
C SER A 4 -16.15 -12.09 14.11
N LYS A 5 -16.16 -12.08 15.45
CA LYS A 5 -14.94 -11.84 16.25
C LYS A 5 -13.81 -12.84 15.90
N ALA A 6 -14.17 -14.08 15.59
CA ALA A 6 -13.23 -15.11 15.18
C ALA A 6 -12.55 -14.79 13.84
N GLN A 7 -13.31 -14.31 12.85
CA GLN A 7 -12.77 -13.90 11.55
C GLN A 7 -11.80 -12.73 11.69
N LYS A 8 -12.13 -11.71 12.49
CA LYS A 8 -11.22 -10.58 12.77
C LYS A 8 -9.88 -11.04 13.38
N LYS A 9 -9.93 -11.96 14.34
CA LYS A 9 -8.73 -12.54 14.98
C LYS A 9 -7.87 -13.30 13.96
N ALA A 10 -8.50 -14.08 13.09
CA ALA A 10 -7.81 -14.83 12.04
C ALA A 10 -7.12 -13.90 11.02
N THR A 11 -7.80 -12.84 10.57
CA THR A 11 -7.22 -11.84 9.67
C THR A 11 -6.05 -11.11 10.30
N ALA A 12 -6.16 -10.68 11.55
CA ALA A 12 -5.04 -10.03 12.26
C ALA A 12 -3.83 -10.96 12.40
N ALA A 13 -4.05 -12.25 12.70
CA ALA A 13 -2.99 -13.24 12.77
C ALA A 13 -2.29 -13.45 11.41
N TYR A 14 -3.04 -13.48 10.30
CA TYR A 14 -2.49 -13.56 8.95
C TYR A 14 -1.66 -12.31 8.60
N ILE A 15 -2.19 -11.12 8.86
CA ILE A 15 -1.48 -9.86 8.58
C ILE A 15 -0.17 -9.83 9.36
N LYS A 16 -0.20 -10.16 10.66
CA LYS A 16 1.00 -10.17 11.51
C LYS A 16 2.07 -11.15 11.02
N ARG A 17 1.67 -12.33 10.54
CA ARG A 17 2.62 -13.40 10.18
C ARG A 17 3.13 -13.32 8.73
N SER A 18 2.29 -12.89 7.79
CA SER A 18 2.52 -13.06 6.35
C SER A 18 2.62 -11.75 5.57
N VAL A 19 2.15 -10.63 6.11
CA VAL A 19 2.11 -9.36 5.38
C VAL A 19 3.27 -8.47 5.83
N LYS A 20 4.06 -7.97 4.86
CA LYS A 20 5.07 -6.96 5.11
C LYS A 20 4.48 -5.58 4.82
N ILE A 21 4.56 -4.69 5.80
CA ILE A 21 4.01 -3.33 5.70
C ILE A 21 5.19 -2.36 5.60
N LYS A 22 5.14 -1.47 4.60
CA LYS A 22 6.03 -0.31 4.48
C LYS A 22 5.19 0.93 4.68
N GLN A 23 5.58 1.79 5.61
CA GLN A 23 4.95 3.10 5.80
C GLN A 23 5.59 4.12 4.85
N LEU A 24 4.75 4.94 4.22
CA LEU A 24 5.14 6.07 3.40
C LEU A 24 4.64 7.34 4.09
N ARG A 25 5.52 8.32 4.27
CA ARG A 25 5.20 9.62 4.86
C ARG A 25 5.49 10.69 3.81
N PHE A 26 4.54 11.57 3.58
CA PHE A 26 4.68 12.73 2.71
C PHE A 26 4.82 13.97 3.60
N TYR A 27 5.96 14.63 3.55
CA TYR A 27 6.22 15.85 4.32
C TYR A 27 5.68 17.08 3.57
N PRO A 28 5.61 18.27 4.19
CA PRO A 28 5.02 19.46 3.58
C PRO A 28 5.56 19.82 2.18
N GLY A 29 6.85 19.56 1.92
CA GLY A 29 7.46 19.78 0.60
C GLY A 29 7.01 18.77 -0.48
N GLU A 30 6.35 17.69 -0.10
CA GLU A 30 5.91 16.59 -0.97
C GLU A 30 4.38 16.52 -1.07
N TYR A 31 3.67 17.55 -0.61
CA TYR A 31 2.21 17.54 -0.65
C TYR A 31 1.66 17.42 -2.07
N GLU A 32 2.35 17.95 -3.07
CA GLU A 32 1.97 17.74 -4.47
C GLU A 32 1.96 16.25 -4.85
N LEU A 33 2.95 15.47 -4.41
CA LEU A 33 3.01 14.01 -4.62
C LEU A 33 1.86 13.30 -3.89
N TYR A 34 1.55 13.75 -2.67
CA TYR A 34 0.43 13.23 -1.90
C TYR A 34 -0.90 13.46 -2.61
N GLU A 35 -1.15 14.70 -3.07
CA GLU A 35 -2.34 15.07 -3.83
C GLU A 35 -2.43 14.29 -5.15
N TRP A 36 -1.30 14.06 -5.82
CA TRP A 36 -1.25 13.28 -7.04
C TRP A 36 -1.65 11.82 -6.82
N VAL A 37 -1.13 11.18 -5.77
CA VAL A 37 -1.51 9.82 -5.39
C VAL A 37 -2.99 9.75 -5.04
N ASN A 38 -3.51 10.75 -4.32
CA ASN A 38 -4.90 10.80 -3.91
C ASN A 38 -5.90 10.89 -5.07
N LYS A 39 -5.51 11.50 -6.20
CA LYS A 39 -6.34 11.56 -7.40
C LYS A 39 -6.52 10.21 -8.11
N GLN A 40 -5.69 9.21 -7.79
CA GLN A 40 -5.77 7.91 -8.43
C GLN A 40 -6.86 7.04 -7.79
N GLU A 41 -7.69 6.39 -8.61
CA GLU A 41 -8.80 5.53 -8.16
C GLU A 41 -8.33 4.40 -7.21
N LYS A 42 -7.12 3.86 -7.44
CA LYS A 42 -6.53 2.76 -6.67
C LYS A 42 -5.10 3.08 -6.24
N GLN A 43 -4.95 3.98 -5.28
CA GLN A 43 -3.67 4.48 -4.76
C GLN A 43 -2.62 3.38 -4.49
N ASN A 44 -3.00 2.33 -3.74
CA ASN A 44 -2.10 1.22 -3.41
C ASN A 44 -1.68 0.39 -4.63
N ALA A 45 -2.56 0.25 -5.63
CA ALA A 45 -2.23 -0.46 -6.86
C ALA A 45 -1.29 0.39 -7.72
N TYR A 46 -1.59 1.69 -7.85
CA TYR A 46 -0.78 2.66 -8.55
C TYR A 46 0.66 2.70 -8.03
N ILE A 47 0.85 2.85 -6.71
CA ILE A 47 2.19 2.87 -6.10
C ILE A 47 2.93 1.54 -6.37
N LYS A 48 2.25 0.40 -6.27
CA LYS A 48 2.87 -0.91 -6.55
C LYS A 48 3.27 -1.05 -8.02
N GLU A 49 2.50 -0.51 -8.96
CA GLU A 49 2.85 -0.53 -10.37
C GLU A 49 4.05 0.36 -10.68
N LEU A 50 4.14 1.55 -10.06
CA LEU A 50 5.33 2.39 -10.16
C LEU A 50 6.58 1.66 -9.67
N ILE A 51 6.51 1.01 -8.51
CA ILE A 51 7.64 0.22 -7.96
C ILE A 51 8.00 -0.94 -8.90
N ARG A 52 7.02 -1.64 -9.48
CA ARG A 52 7.32 -2.73 -10.44
C ARG A 52 8.04 -2.23 -11.68
N LYS A 53 7.56 -1.13 -12.26
CA LYS A 53 8.21 -0.51 -13.44
C LYS A 53 9.63 -0.06 -13.13
N ASP A 54 9.84 0.54 -11.96
CA ASP A 54 11.16 0.93 -11.48
C ASP A 54 12.10 -0.29 -11.34
N MET A 55 11.63 -1.36 -10.71
CA MET A 55 12.38 -2.62 -10.59
C MET A 55 12.73 -3.24 -11.95
N GLU A 56 11.82 -3.19 -12.92
CA GLU A 56 12.07 -3.70 -14.28
C GLU A 56 13.10 -2.85 -15.02
N ASN A 57 13.03 -1.53 -14.87
CA ASN A 57 13.99 -0.61 -15.49
C ASN A 57 15.39 -0.76 -14.88
N SER A 58 15.50 -0.99 -13.57
CA SER A 58 16.79 -1.22 -12.91
C SER A 58 17.46 -2.54 -13.29
N ARG A 59 16.75 -3.48 -13.93
CA ARG A 59 17.28 -4.78 -14.36
C ARG A 59 17.78 -4.78 -15.82
N LYS A 60 17.50 -3.72 -16.57
CA LYS A 60 18.02 -3.52 -17.93
C LYS A 60 19.38 -2.83 -17.87
#